data_AF-A0A0W7WJW4-F1
#
_entry.id   AF-A0A0W7WJW4-F1
#
_cell.length_a   1.000
_cell.length_b   1.000
_cell.length_c   1.000
_cell.angle_alpha   90.00
_cell.angle_beta   90.00
_cell.angle_gamma   90.00
#
_symmetry.space_group_name_H-M   'P 1'
#
loop_
_entity.id
_entity.type
_entity.pdbx_description
1 polymer ?
#
loop_
_entity_poly.entity_id
_entity_poly.type
_entity_poly.pdbx_seq_one_letter_code
_entity_poly.pdbx_strand_id
1 'polypeptide(L)'
;MRALILCLLLLPVCGQAADLRECRLDALSFVDPWGGARFDVRRVGTYAFLLCPEGVRPDQPGPVPSECRGRFGSIVLDGQLKDRDDGPGERLLAEYYTMPAAPCCGWELFRPGDKPALEADLTWYAPGSAPVLGTQPFASIESGDYTEISVNPLHALVCAHALDTDEPE
;
A
#
# COMPACT_ATOMS: atom_id res chain seq x y z
N MET A 1 -2.61 -48.86 -35.24
CA MET A 1 -2.24 -48.61 -33.83
C MET A 1 -1.08 -47.63 -33.79
N ARG A 2 -1.34 -46.35 -33.49
CA ARG A 2 -0.29 -45.35 -33.19
C ARG A 2 -0.72 -44.66 -31.91
N ALA A 3 -0.07 -45.02 -30.81
CA ALA A 3 -0.23 -44.37 -29.52
C ALA A 3 0.56 -43.07 -29.55
N LEU A 4 -0.14 -41.93 -29.54
CA LEU A 4 0.47 -40.62 -29.30
C LEU A 4 0.67 -40.50 -27.79
N ILE A 5 1.90 -40.75 -27.33
CA ILE A 5 2.30 -40.47 -25.96
C ILE A 5 2.56 -38.96 -25.90
N LEU A 6 1.53 -38.22 -25.49
CA LEU A 6 1.62 -36.81 -25.19
C LEU A 6 2.38 -36.68 -23.85
N CYS A 7 3.69 -36.42 -23.93
CA CYS A 7 4.48 -36.01 -22.78
C CYS A 7 3.93 -34.68 -22.27
N LEU A 8 3.04 -34.73 -21.27
CA LEU A 8 2.79 -33.60 -20.38
C LEU A 8 4.12 -33.30 -19.66
N LEU A 9 4.84 -32.31 -20.19
CA LEU A 9 5.92 -31.63 -19.51
C LEU A 9 5.30 -30.87 -18.33
N LEU A 10 5.30 -31.53 -17.17
CA LEU A 10 5.12 -30.90 -15.86
C LEU A 10 6.30 -29.96 -15.64
N LEU A 11 6.18 -28.71 -16.10
CA LEU A 11 7.07 -27.64 -15.68
C LEU A 11 6.83 -27.42 -14.19
N PRO A 12 7.84 -27.60 -13.32
CA PRO A 12 7.71 -27.19 -11.94
C PRO A 12 7.62 -25.67 -11.95
N VAL A 13 6.47 -25.14 -11.54
CA VAL A 13 6.36 -23.74 -11.15
C VAL A 13 7.26 -23.61 -9.91
N CYS A 14 8.53 -23.29 -10.13
CA CYS A 14 9.41 -22.82 -9.07
C CYS A 14 8.79 -21.51 -8.58
N GLY A 15 7.94 -21.61 -7.56
CA GLY A 15 7.50 -20.47 -6.75
C GLY A 15 8.72 -19.93 -6.03
N GLN A 16 9.49 -19.09 -6.72
CA GLN A 16 10.43 -18.21 -6.05
C GLN A 16 9.58 -17.38 -5.08
N ALA A 17 9.91 -17.44 -3.79
CA ALA A 17 9.30 -16.56 -2.82
C ALA A 17 9.56 -15.12 -3.31
N ALA A 18 8.50 -14.46 -3.79
CA ALA A 18 8.61 -13.12 -4.32
C ALA A 18 9.16 -12.22 -3.21
N ASP A 19 10.20 -11.44 -3.54
CA ASP A 19 10.67 -10.43 -2.61
C ASP A 19 9.59 -9.35 -2.51
N LEU A 20 8.88 -9.31 -1.38
CA LEU A 20 7.79 -8.35 -1.16
C LEU A 20 8.23 -6.89 -1.32
N ARG A 21 9.54 -6.61 -1.20
CA ARG A 21 10.11 -5.27 -1.41
C ARG A 21 9.99 -4.82 -2.86
N GLU A 22 9.91 -5.76 -3.80
CA GLU A 22 9.75 -5.50 -5.25
C GLU A 22 8.27 -5.36 -5.65
N CYS A 23 7.35 -5.65 -4.73
CA CYS A 23 5.93 -5.59 -5.00
C CYS A 23 5.41 -4.17 -4.92
N ARG A 24 4.59 -3.78 -5.91
CA ARG A 24 3.88 -2.50 -5.89
C ARG A 24 2.91 -2.44 -4.72
N LEU A 25 2.80 -1.27 -4.09
CA LEU A 25 1.90 -1.08 -2.96
C LEU A 25 0.43 -1.38 -3.30
N ASP A 26 0.01 -1.12 -4.54
CA ASP A 26 -1.35 -1.42 -5.03
C ASP A 26 -1.61 -2.91 -5.32
N ALA A 27 -0.59 -3.75 -5.20
CA ALA A 27 -0.62 -5.19 -5.41
C ALA A 27 -0.46 -5.99 -4.10
N LEU A 28 -0.36 -5.31 -2.96
CA LEU A 28 -0.13 -5.94 -1.67
C LEU A 28 -1.42 -6.28 -0.94
N SER A 29 -1.37 -7.37 -0.19
CA SER A 29 -2.28 -7.60 0.93
C SER A 29 -1.50 -7.66 2.24
N PHE A 30 -2.04 -6.99 3.26
CA PHE A 30 -1.55 -7.03 4.62
C PHE A 30 -2.37 -8.04 5.41
N VAL A 31 -1.73 -8.92 6.16
CA VAL A 31 -2.39 -10.04 6.86
C VAL A 31 -1.98 -10.04 8.33
N ASP A 32 -2.93 -10.25 9.22
CA ASP A 32 -2.68 -10.62 10.62
C ASP A 32 -2.35 -12.13 10.66
N PRO A 33 -1.09 -12.52 10.94
CA PRO A 33 -0.70 -13.93 10.93
C PRO A 33 -1.30 -14.74 12.08
N TRP A 34 -1.92 -14.09 13.08
CA TRP A 34 -2.54 -14.74 14.23
C TRP A 34 -4.07 -14.65 14.23
N GLY A 35 -4.63 -13.51 13.82
CA GLY A 35 -6.06 -13.25 13.81
C GLY A 35 -6.76 -13.59 12.49
N GLY A 36 -6.02 -13.77 11.39
CA GLY A 36 -6.59 -14.08 10.08
C GLY A 36 -7.26 -12.89 9.38
N ALA A 37 -7.16 -11.68 9.94
CA ALA A 37 -7.62 -10.46 9.30
C ALA A 37 -6.72 -10.12 8.10
N ARG A 38 -7.31 -9.51 7.07
CA ARG A 38 -6.63 -9.17 5.82
C ARG A 38 -7.08 -7.81 5.30
N PHE A 39 -6.12 -6.98 4.93
CA PHE A 39 -6.34 -5.71 4.24
C PHE A 39 -5.83 -5.79 2.80
N ASP A 40 -6.76 -5.79 1.84
CA ASP A 40 -6.47 -5.83 0.41
C ASP A 40 -6.39 -4.41 -0.15
N VAL A 41 -5.21 -3.99 -0.64
CA VAL A 41 -5.04 -2.67 -1.23
C VAL A 41 -5.71 -2.63 -2.60
N ARG A 42 -6.43 -1.54 -2.89
CA ARG A 42 -7.09 -1.28 -4.17
C ARG A 42 -6.45 -0.15 -4.96
N ARG A 43 -6.02 0.91 -4.26
CA ARG A 43 -5.31 2.04 -4.86
C ARG A 43 -4.49 2.78 -3.81
N VAL A 44 -3.50 3.52 -4.30
CA VAL A 44 -2.54 4.26 -3.47
C VAL A 44 -2.63 5.73 -3.79
N GLY A 45 -2.72 6.55 -2.74
CA GLY A 45 -2.69 8.00 -2.79
C GLY A 45 -1.46 8.53 -2.06
N THR A 46 -1.00 9.70 -2.47
CA THR A 46 0.04 10.44 -1.76
C THR A 46 -0.35 11.89 -1.58
N TYR A 47 0.02 12.42 -0.44
CA TYR A 47 0.04 13.84 -0.15
C TYR A 47 1.46 14.19 0.28
N ALA A 48 2.03 15.25 -0.27
CA ALA A 48 3.37 15.68 0.12
C ALA A 48 3.47 17.20 0.14
N PHE A 49 4.19 17.72 1.13
CA PHE A 49 4.45 19.14 1.27
C PHE A 49 5.87 19.42 1.77
N LEU A 50 6.28 20.67 1.61
CA LEU A 50 7.57 21.20 2.07
C LEU A 50 7.30 22.31 3.08
N LEU A 51 8.12 22.40 4.12
CA LEU A 51 8.13 23.52 5.04
C LEU A 51 9.20 24.51 4.61
N CYS A 52 8.78 25.69 4.16
CA CYS A 52 9.68 26.76 3.75
C CYS A 52 9.51 28.00 4.66
N PRO A 53 10.54 28.87 4.76
CA PRO A 53 10.38 30.17 5.39
C PRO A 53 9.29 31.01 4.70
N GLU A 54 8.72 31.97 5.42
CA GLU A 54 7.75 32.92 4.84
C GLU A 54 8.33 33.61 3.59
N GLY A 55 7.51 33.72 2.55
CA GLY A 55 7.90 34.33 1.27
C GLY A 55 8.56 33.39 0.27
N VAL A 56 8.97 32.18 0.69
CA VAL A 56 9.49 31.14 -0.21
C VAL A 56 8.34 30.27 -0.72
N ARG A 57 8.21 30.17 -2.06
CA ARG A 57 7.15 29.42 -2.73
C ARG A 57 7.67 28.09 -3.29
N PRO A 58 7.41 26.95 -2.65
CA PRO A 58 7.89 25.64 -3.10
C PRO A 58 7.18 25.10 -4.35
N ASP A 59 6.06 25.71 -4.74
CA ASP A 59 5.20 25.35 -5.86
C ASP A 59 5.66 25.91 -7.22
N GLN A 60 6.74 26.71 -7.24
CA GLN A 60 7.28 27.26 -8.48
C GLN A 60 8.12 26.22 -9.26
N PRO A 61 8.07 26.24 -10.61
CA PRO A 61 8.93 25.37 -11.42
C PRO A 61 10.42 25.65 -11.17
N GLY A 62 11.14 24.64 -10.67
CA GLY A 62 12.57 24.77 -10.38
C GLY A 62 13.04 23.76 -9.32
N PRO A 63 14.34 23.78 -8.97
CA PRO A 63 14.83 23.04 -7.82
C PRO A 63 14.19 23.55 -6.52
N VAL A 64 13.92 22.64 -5.59
CA VAL A 64 13.41 22.99 -4.25
C VAL A 64 14.40 23.96 -3.59
N PRO A 65 13.94 25.14 -3.12
CA PRO A 65 14.81 26.09 -2.43
C PRO A 65 15.53 25.43 -1.24
N SER A 66 16.81 25.70 -1.07
CA SER A 66 17.63 25.09 0.00
C SER A 66 17.14 25.42 1.40
N GLU A 67 16.34 26.49 1.57
CA GLU A 67 15.75 26.83 2.87
C GLU A 67 14.50 25.99 3.22
N CYS A 68 13.94 25.24 2.26
CA CYS A 68 12.82 24.34 2.50
C CYS A 68 13.28 23.03 3.14
N ARG A 69 12.49 22.50 4.09
CA ARG A 69 12.68 21.20 4.75
C ARG A 69 11.55 20.23 4.37
N GLY A 70 11.83 18.94 4.30
CA GLY A 70 10.88 17.89 3.90
C GLY A 70 11.52 16.86 2.96
N ARG A 71 10.79 15.98 2.27
CA ARG A 71 9.33 15.91 2.03
C ARG A 71 8.54 15.33 3.20
N PHE A 72 7.56 16.09 3.70
CA PHE A 72 6.58 15.62 4.69
C PHE A 72 5.28 15.24 3.99
N GLY A 73 4.39 14.58 4.71
CA GLY A 73 3.05 14.22 4.22
C GLY A 73 2.74 12.75 4.46
N SER A 74 1.91 12.21 3.58
CA SER A 74 1.20 10.96 3.80
C SER A 74 1.20 10.05 2.57
N ILE A 75 1.32 8.76 2.80
CA ILE A 75 0.93 7.70 1.85
C ILE A 75 -0.38 7.12 2.35
N VAL A 76 -1.37 7.00 1.49
CA VAL A 76 -2.70 6.50 1.83
C VAL A 76 -3.03 5.28 0.97
N LEU A 77 -3.33 4.15 1.61
CA LEU A 77 -3.81 2.94 0.97
C LEU A 77 -5.34 2.88 1.11
N ASP A 78 -6.06 2.90 -0.01
CA ASP A 78 -7.50 2.62 -0.04
C ASP A 78 -7.68 1.12 -0.28
N GLY A 79 -8.32 0.43 0.65
CA GLY A 79 -8.42 -1.01 0.64
C GLY A 79 -9.68 -1.55 1.28
N GLN A 80 -9.73 -2.87 1.40
CA GLN A 80 -10.80 -3.59 2.11
C GLN A 80 -10.20 -4.39 3.25
N LEU A 81 -10.63 -4.10 4.48
CA LEU A 81 -10.35 -4.91 5.65
C LEU A 81 -11.40 -6.02 5.78
N LYS A 82 -10.96 -7.26 5.92
CA LYS A 82 -11.79 -8.43 6.18
C LYS A 82 -11.31 -9.08 7.47
N ASP A 83 -12.21 -9.44 8.37
CA ASP A 83 -11.87 -10.14 9.61
C ASP A 83 -11.38 -11.58 9.37
N ARG A 84 -11.72 -12.15 8.21
CA ARG A 84 -11.30 -13.48 7.71
C ARG A 84 -11.22 -13.43 6.18
N ASP A 85 -10.44 -14.33 5.57
CA ASP A 85 -10.22 -14.36 4.11
C ASP A 85 -11.52 -14.31 3.26
N ASP A 86 -12.57 -15.00 3.71
CA ASP A 86 -13.88 -15.08 3.02
C ASP A 86 -14.97 -14.17 3.62
N GLY A 87 -14.62 -13.26 4.54
CA GLY A 87 -15.56 -12.37 5.21
C GLY A 87 -16.02 -11.18 4.33
N PRO A 88 -17.16 -10.54 4.67
CA PRO A 88 -17.51 -9.26 4.06
C PRO A 88 -16.43 -8.22 4.39
N GLY A 89 -15.95 -7.48 3.39
CA GLY A 89 -14.91 -6.46 3.56
C GLY A 89 -15.48 -5.08 3.89
N GLU A 90 -14.92 -4.42 4.90
CA GLU A 90 -15.13 -2.98 5.15
C GLU A 90 -14.10 -2.17 4.35
N ARG A 91 -14.57 -1.15 3.62
CA ARG A 91 -13.66 -0.22 2.93
C ARG A 91 -13.05 0.73 3.97
N LEU A 92 -11.71 0.70 4.08
CA LEU A 92 -10.95 1.59 4.96
C LEU A 92 -9.79 2.24 4.20
N LEU A 93 -9.29 3.34 4.76
CA LEU A 93 -8.07 4.02 4.34
C LEU A 93 -7.00 3.78 5.40
N ALA A 94 -5.80 3.37 4.99
CA ALA A 94 -4.62 3.28 5.86
C ALA A 94 -3.69 4.44 5.50
N GLU A 95 -3.44 5.36 6.41
CA GLU A 95 -2.50 6.46 6.24
C GLU A 95 -1.20 6.16 6.99
N TYR A 96 -0.10 6.21 6.25
CA TYR A 96 1.23 6.36 6.81
C TYR A 96 1.66 7.81 6.69
N TYR A 97 1.86 8.50 7.81
CA TYR A 97 2.21 9.92 7.82
C TYR A 97 3.62 10.16 8.39
N THR A 98 4.22 11.25 7.92
CA THR A 98 5.50 11.77 8.44
C THR A 98 5.28 13.20 8.91
N MET A 99 5.59 13.48 10.17
CA MET A 99 5.40 14.81 10.75
C MET A 99 6.72 15.56 10.93
N PRO A 100 6.74 16.89 10.75
CA PRO A 100 7.92 17.70 11.01
C PRO A 100 8.38 17.73 12.47
N ALA A 101 7.44 17.58 13.41
CA ALA A 101 7.67 17.78 14.84
C ALA A 101 8.26 16.56 15.55
N ALA A 102 8.20 15.37 14.94
CA ALA A 102 8.73 14.15 15.52
C ALA A 102 9.24 13.23 14.40
N PRO A 103 10.38 12.53 14.59
CA PRO A 103 10.84 11.49 13.66
C PRO A 103 9.95 10.24 13.71
N CYS A 104 8.79 10.30 14.39
CA CYS A 104 7.84 9.22 14.41
C CYS A 104 6.95 9.29 13.19
N CYS A 105 6.57 8.10 12.79
CA CYS A 105 5.76 7.81 11.66
C CYS A 105 4.91 6.63 12.06
N GLY A 106 3.63 6.72 11.75
CA GLY A 106 2.64 5.78 12.23
C GLY A 106 1.67 5.46 11.14
N TRP A 107 1.09 4.27 11.25
CA TRP A 107 -0.08 3.91 10.48
C TRP A 107 -1.31 4.25 11.29
N GLU A 108 -2.29 4.81 10.61
CA GLU A 108 -3.63 5.03 11.14
C GLU A 108 -4.63 4.51 10.12
N LEU A 109 -5.57 3.68 10.56
CA LEU A 109 -6.75 3.34 9.77
C LEU A 109 -7.83 4.40 9.98
N PHE A 110 -8.65 4.67 8.98
CA PHE A 110 -9.83 5.54 9.10
C PHE A 110 -10.85 5.25 8.01
N ARG A 111 -12.09 5.68 8.22
CA ARG A 111 -13.15 5.54 7.22
C ARG A 111 -13.09 6.68 6.20
N PRO A 112 -13.49 6.44 4.94
CA PRO A 112 -13.70 7.52 3.99
C PRO A 112 -14.65 8.59 4.55
N GLY A 113 -14.23 9.84 4.54
CA GLY A 113 -14.95 10.98 5.10
C GLY A 113 -14.51 11.40 6.50
N ASP A 114 -13.71 10.60 7.21
CA ASP A 114 -13.19 10.98 8.54
C ASP A 114 -12.12 12.07 8.45
N LYS A 115 -11.37 12.13 7.33
CA LYS A 115 -10.30 13.12 7.08
C LYS A 115 -10.50 13.87 5.76
N PRO A 116 -11.57 14.67 5.61
CA PRO A 116 -11.97 15.23 4.32
C PRO A 116 -10.92 16.19 3.71
N ALA A 117 -10.16 16.91 4.53
CA ALA A 117 -9.10 17.81 4.06
C ALA A 117 -7.94 17.03 3.43
N LEU A 118 -7.47 15.97 4.09
CA LEU A 118 -6.45 15.08 3.55
C LEU A 118 -6.94 14.45 2.24
N GLU A 119 -8.15 13.86 2.26
CA GLU A 119 -8.72 13.15 1.12
C GLU A 119 -8.85 14.02 -0.13
N ALA A 120 -9.16 15.31 0.04
CA ALA A 120 -9.25 16.27 -1.06
C ALA A 120 -7.89 16.58 -1.70
N ASP A 121 -6.81 16.52 -0.91
CA ASP A 121 -5.44 16.84 -1.34
C ASP A 121 -4.64 15.62 -1.82
N LEU A 122 -5.23 14.41 -1.75
CA LEU A 122 -4.58 13.19 -2.21
C LEU A 122 -4.42 13.17 -3.73
N THR A 123 -3.18 12.97 -4.17
CA THR A 123 -2.87 12.59 -5.54
C THR A 123 -2.83 11.07 -5.64
N TRP A 124 -3.80 10.50 -6.37
CA TRP A 124 -3.90 9.05 -6.61
C TRP A 124 -2.99 8.60 -7.75
N TYR A 125 -2.24 7.52 -7.54
CA TYR A 125 -1.51 6.87 -8.62
C TYR A 125 -2.49 6.24 -9.62
N ALA A 126 -2.10 6.20 -10.89
CA ALA A 126 -2.81 5.38 -11.87
C ALA A 126 -2.65 3.89 -11.51
N PRO A 127 -3.64 3.03 -11.82
CA PRO A 127 -3.51 1.58 -11.58
C PRO A 127 -2.20 1.03 -12.15
N GLY A 128 -1.45 0.27 -11.35
CA GLY A 128 -0.17 -0.33 -11.76
C GLY A 128 1.03 0.62 -11.75
N SER A 129 0.83 1.90 -11.44
CA SER A 129 1.92 2.90 -11.32
C SER A 129 2.28 3.27 -9.89
N ALA A 130 1.68 2.60 -8.90
CA ALA A 130 2.05 2.77 -7.51
C ALA A 130 3.52 2.38 -7.28
N PRO A 131 4.24 3.05 -6.35
CA PRO A 131 5.61 2.70 -6.03
C PRO A 131 5.68 1.30 -5.42
N VAL A 132 6.87 0.69 -5.51
CA VAL A 132 7.17 -0.58 -4.82
C VAL A 132 7.27 -0.36 -3.31
N LEU A 133 7.00 -1.41 -2.54
CA LEU A 133 7.10 -1.42 -1.09
C LEU A 133 8.46 -0.93 -0.60
N GLY A 134 9.53 -1.37 -1.27
CA GLY A 134 10.89 -1.03 -0.90
C GLY A 134 11.25 -1.53 0.51
N THR A 135 11.98 -0.72 1.28
CA THR A 135 12.32 -1.02 2.67
C THR A 135 11.33 -0.36 3.63
N GLN A 136 11.29 -0.83 4.89
CA GLN A 136 10.55 -0.23 6.03
C GLN A 136 10.47 1.29 5.91
N PRO A 137 9.27 1.87 6.06
CA PRO A 137 8.27 1.57 7.09
C PRO A 137 6.91 1.04 6.57
N PHE A 138 6.82 0.70 5.29
CA PHE A 138 5.55 0.33 4.66
C PHE A 138 5.12 -1.12 4.87
N ALA A 139 5.91 -1.92 5.59
CA ALA A 139 5.74 -3.37 5.63
C ALA A 139 4.68 -3.85 6.65
N SER A 140 4.12 -2.96 7.46
CA SER A 140 3.07 -3.29 8.44
C SER A 140 2.11 -2.13 8.68
N ILE A 141 0.82 -2.40 8.86
CA ILE A 141 -0.20 -1.42 9.27
C ILE A 141 -0.53 -1.66 10.74
N GLU A 142 -0.34 -0.65 11.59
CA GLU A 142 -0.81 -0.64 12.97
C GLU A 142 -2.32 -0.42 12.99
N SER A 143 -3.06 -1.31 13.66
CA SER A 143 -4.53 -1.39 13.58
C SER A 143 -5.22 -0.95 14.88
N GLY A 144 -4.51 -0.19 15.72
CA GLY A 144 -4.73 -0.05 17.16
C GLY A 144 -6.12 0.35 17.67
N ASP A 145 -7.04 0.83 16.82
CA ASP A 145 -8.35 1.33 17.28
C ASP A 145 -9.57 0.90 16.43
N TYR A 146 -9.40 0.15 15.33
CA TYR A 146 -10.50 -0.09 14.37
C TYR A 146 -11.17 -1.46 14.46
N THR A 147 -10.60 -2.41 15.21
CA THR A 147 -11.30 -3.67 15.54
C THR A 147 -11.04 -4.05 16.99
N GLU A 148 -12.04 -4.59 17.69
CA GLU A 148 -11.85 -5.20 19.03
C GLU A 148 -10.91 -6.43 18.99
N ILE A 149 -10.44 -6.83 17.80
CA ILE A 149 -9.78 -8.11 17.53
C ILE A 149 -8.30 -7.94 17.15
N SER A 150 -7.87 -6.80 16.58
CA SER A 150 -6.48 -6.62 16.14
C SER A 150 -5.62 -5.94 17.20
N VAL A 151 -5.19 -6.72 18.18
CA VAL A 151 -4.05 -6.34 19.06
C VAL A 151 -2.73 -6.47 18.29
N ASN A 152 -2.76 -7.09 17.10
CA ASN A 152 -1.59 -7.38 16.28
C ASN A 152 -1.56 -6.51 15.00
N PRO A 153 -0.39 -6.00 14.59
CA PRO A 153 -0.24 -5.30 13.33
C PRO A 153 -0.49 -6.23 12.13
N LEU A 154 -1.03 -5.68 11.04
CA LEU A 154 -1.16 -6.37 9.76
C LEU A 154 0.18 -6.28 9.02
N HIS A 155 0.72 -7.41 8.54
CA HIS A 155 2.00 -7.44 7.83
C HIS A 155 1.81 -7.65 6.33
N ALA A 156 2.57 -6.94 5.50
CA ALA A 156 2.63 -7.25 4.07
C ALA A 156 3.16 -8.67 3.90
N LEU A 157 2.32 -9.58 3.39
CA LEU A 157 2.62 -11.01 3.28
C LEU A 157 2.24 -11.61 1.92
N VAL A 158 1.42 -10.89 1.13
CA VAL A 158 0.97 -11.35 -0.18
C VAL A 158 1.24 -10.27 -1.21
N CYS A 159 1.80 -10.70 -2.33
CA CYS A 159 1.97 -9.91 -3.52
C CYS A 159 1.14 -10.55 -4.63
N ALA A 160 0.01 -9.94 -4.95
CA ALA A 160 -0.69 -10.28 -6.17
C ALA A 160 0.14 -9.69 -7.31
N HIS A 161 1.12 -10.43 -7.83
CA HIS A 161 1.63 -10.12 -9.17
C HIS A 161 0.40 -9.94 -10.03
N ALA A 162 0.26 -8.75 -10.64
CA ALA A 162 -0.81 -8.53 -11.60
C ALA A 162 -0.83 -9.77 -12.47
N LEU A 163 -1.94 -10.51 -12.42
CA LEU A 163 -2.24 -11.57 -13.36
C LEU A 163 -2.55 -10.87 -14.69
N ASP A 164 -1.60 -10.09 -15.19
CA ASP A 164 -1.51 -9.67 -16.58
C ASP A 164 -0.80 -10.80 -17.30
N THR A 165 -1.49 -11.93 -17.40
CA THR A 165 -1.40 -12.73 -18.61
C THR A 165 -2.52 -12.22 -19.50
N ASP A 166 -2.14 -11.42 -20.48
CA ASP A 166 -2.88 -11.16 -21.71
C ASP A 166 -3.82 -12.33 -22.06
N GLU A 167 -5.12 -12.18 -21.85
CA GLU A 167 -6.12 -12.82 -22.71
C GLU A 167 -6.45 -11.80 -23.81
N PRO A 168 -5.94 -11.99 -25.05
CA PRO A 168 -6.46 -11.23 -26.18
C PRO A 168 -7.88 -11.73 -26.49
N GLU A 169 -8.86 -10.82 -26.45
CA GLU A 169 -10.19 -11.00 -27.08
C GLU A 169 -10.09 -11.13 -28.60
#